data_AF-A0A381ZTQ1-F1
#
_entry.id   AF-A0A381ZTQ1-F1
#
_cell.length_a   1.000
_cell.length_b   1.000
_cell.length_c   1.000
_cell.angle_alpha   90.00
_cell.angle_beta   90.00
_cell.angle_gamma   90.00
#
_symmetry.space_group_name_H-M   'P 1'
#
loop_
_entity.id
_entity.type
_entity.pdbx_description
1 polymer ?
#
loop_
_entity_poly.entity_id
_entity_poly.type
_entity_poly.pdbx_seq_one_letter_code
_entity_poly.pdbx_strand_id
1 'polypeptide(L)'
;MKEWAGFGYRSFNIHLGTLFGTNMAFNVWFRIWPAQQKIITAIKNGEAPDGDLAALAGLRSKHNTYMSVPLIWTMINQHTTDLAGGKFGIPTSLNWLALMAVVALGWHIVWQLYKKSGTIKGF
;
A
#
# COMPACT_ATOMS: atom_id res chain seq x y z
N MET A 1 13.62 18.61 -18.35
CA MET A 1 12.87 17.65 -17.50
C MET A 1 13.83 16.51 -17.16
N LYS A 2 13.93 16.08 -15.90
CA LYS A 2 14.72 14.89 -15.56
C LYS A 2 13.98 13.65 -16.09
N GLU A 3 14.59 12.96 -17.05
CA GLU A 3 14.22 11.63 -17.50
C GLU A 3 14.62 10.63 -16.41
N TRP A 4 13.71 9.77 -15.97
CA TRP A 4 13.99 8.69 -15.02
C TRP A 4 13.84 7.37 -15.76
N ALA A 5 14.94 6.63 -15.93
CA ALA A 5 14.98 5.38 -16.70
C ALA A 5 14.38 5.49 -18.13
N GLY A 6 14.57 6.65 -18.79
CA GLY A 6 14.01 6.92 -20.13
C GLY A 6 12.52 7.27 -20.14
N PHE A 7 11.92 7.50 -18.96
CA PHE A 7 10.55 7.95 -18.81
C PHE A 7 10.49 9.38 -18.27
N GLY A 8 9.61 10.19 -18.84
CA GLY A 8 9.20 11.45 -18.21
C GLY A 8 8.59 11.19 -16.83
N TYR A 9 8.71 12.15 -15.92
CA TYR A 9 8.25 12.07 -14.53
C TYR A 9 6.80 11.54 -14.39
N ARG A 10 5.90 11.96 -15.29
CA ARG A 10 4.51 11.48 -15.34
C ARG A 10 4.40 9.99 -15.64
N SER A 11 5.08 9.56 -16.69
CA SER A 11 5.06 8.16 -17.13
C SER A 11 5.66 7.27 -16.05
N PHE A 12 6.77 7.70 -15.43
CA PHE A 12 7.41 6.97 -14.34
C PHE A 12 6.46 6.73 -13.15
N ASN A 13 5.74 7.76 -12.69
CA ASN A 13 4.79 7.62 -11.58
C ASN A 13 3.60 6.72 -11.92
N ILE A 14 3.08 6.79 -13.14
CA ILE A 14 1.99 5.91 -13.59
C ILE A 14 2.45 4.44 -13.58
N HIS A 15 3.62 4.15 -14.14
CA HIS A 15 4.16 2.78 -14.16
C HIS A 15 4.41 2.25 -12.75
N LEU A 16 4.92 3.09 -11.84
CA LEU A 16 5.13 2.72 -10.46
C LEU A 16 3.81 2.42 -9.74
N GLY A 17 2.78 3.25 -9.95
CA GLY A 17 1.43 3.01 -9.44
C GLY A 17 0.82 1.72 -9.98
N THR A 18 0.92 1.48 -11.28
CA THR A 18 0.48 0.22 -11.91
C THR A 18 1.19 -0.97 -11.29
N LEU A 19 2.51 -0.91 -11.09
CA LEU A 19 3.28 -2.00 -10.49
C LEU A 19 2.80 -2.33 -9.06
N PHE A 20 2.59 -1.31 -8.21
CA PHE A 20 2.06 -1.55 -6.86
C PHE A 20 0.63 -2.12 -6.90
N GLY A 21 -0.25 -1.54 -7.74
CA GLY A 21 -1.62 -2.01 -7.89
C GLY A 21 -1.73 -3.45 -8.38
N THR A 22 -0.93 -3.83 -9.38
CA THR A 22 -0.87 -5.20 -9.90
C THR A 22 -0.39 -6.19 -8.84
N ASN A 23 0.66 -5.86 -8.08
CA ASN A 23 1.14 -6.71 -6.98
C ASN A 23 0.07 -6.87 -5.88
N MET A 24 -0.66 -5.80 -5.56
CA MET A 24 -1.76 -5.86 -4.60
C MET A 24 -2.90 -6.77 -5.08
N ALA A 25 -3.30 -6.65 -6.35
CA ALA A 25 -4.30 -7.51 -6.97
C ALA A 25 -3.87 -8.99 -6.96
N PHE A 26 -2.59 -9.27 -7.26
CA PHE A 26 -2.04 -10.61 -7.22
C PHE A 26 -2.07 -11.22 -5.81
N ASN A 27 -1.68 -10.44 -4.78
CA ASN A 27 -1.79 -10.88 -3.39
C ASN A 27 -3.23 -11.25 -3.01
N VAL A 28 -4.21 -10.47 -3.47
CA VAL A 28 -5.63 -10.75 -3.21
C VAL A 28 -6.05 -12.05 -3.89
N TRP A 29 -5.85 -12.15 -5.20
CA TRP A 29 -6.42 -13.23 -5.99
C TRP A 29 -5.78 -14.61 -5.71
N PHE A 30 -4.47 -14.64 -5.48
CA PHE A 30 -3.73 -15.90 -5.36
C PHE A 30 -3.44 -16.32 -3.92
N ARG A 31 -3.57 -15.41 -2.94
CA ARG A 31 -3.18 -15.71 -1.56
C ARG A 31 -4.26 -15.39 -0.53
N ILE A 32 -4.92 -14.24 -0.61
CA ILE A 32 -5.96 -13.87 0.36
C ILE A 32 -7.28 -14.60 0.04
N TRP A 33 -7.76 -14.50 -1.19
CA TRP A 33 -9.06 -15.06 -1.58
C TRP A 33 -9.16 -16.58 -1.40
N PRO A 34 -8.18 -17.40 -1.83
CA PRO A 34 -8.25 -18.85 -1.62
C PRO A 34 -8.21 -19.24 -0.13
N ALA A 35 -7.46 -18.50 0.69
CA ALA A 35 -7.43 -18.72 2.13
C ALA A 35 -8.77 -18.33 2.78
N GLN A 36 -9.34 -17.19 2.37
CA GLN A 36 -10.65 -16.74 2.84
C GLN A 36 -11.78 -17.70 2.45
N GLN A 37 -11.77 -18.26 1.23
CA GLN A 37 -12.77 -19.26 0.82
C GLN A 37 -12.77 -20.46 1.76
N LYS A 38 -11.60 -20.98 2.14
CA LYS A 38 -11.48 -22.09 3.09
C LYS A 38 -11.97 -21.72 4.50
N ILE A 39 -11.56 -20.54 4.99
CA ILE A 39 -12.00 -20.02 6.30
C ILE A 39 -13.52 -19.86 6.35
N ILE A 40 -14.11 -19.26 5.30
CA ILE A 40 -15.57 -19.06 5.20
C ILE A 40 -16.29 -20.40 5.17
N THR A 41 -15.78 -21.39 4.43
CA THR A 41 -16.37 -22.73 4.38
C THR A 41 -16.32 -23.44 5.74
N ALA A 42 -15.18 -23.40 6.45
CA ALA A 42 -15.05 -23.99 7.78
C ALA A 42 -16.06 -23.37 8.76
N ILE A 43 -16.15 -22.03 8.80
CA ILE A 43 -17.10 -21.31 9.65
C ILE A 43 -18.55 -21.68 9.31
N LYS A 44 -18.90 -21.77 8.01
CA LYS A 44 -20.25 -22.18 7.57
C LYS A 44 -20.62 -23.59 8.02
N ASN A 45 -19.63 -24.48 8.11
CA ASN A 45 -19.81 -25.85 8.58
C ASN A 45 -19.81 -25.98 10.11
N GLY A 46 -19.62 -24.87 10.84
CA GLY A 46 -19.49 -24.89 12.30
C GLY A 46 -18.13 -25.39 12.79
N GLU A 47 -17.15 -25.53 11.90
CA GLU A 47 -15.79 -25.93 12.22
C GLU A 47 -14.92 -24.72 12.60
N ALA A 48 -13.92 -24.95 13.45
CA ALA A 48 -12.93 -23.93 13.75
C ALA A 48 -12.05 -23.67 12.50
N PRO A 49 -11.94 -22.42 12.01
CA PRO A 49 -11.10 -22.10 10.86
C PRO A 49 -9.62 -22.31 11.17
N ASP A 50 -8.86 -22.73 10.15
CA ASP A 50 -7.42 -22.94 10.23
C ASP A 50 -6.68 -21.61 10.53
N GLY A 51 -6.00 -21.58 11.68
CA GLY A 51 -5.24 -20.42 12.15
C GLY A 51 -4.08 -20.03 11.23
N ASP A 52 -3.47 -20.99 10.53
CA ASP A 52 -2.36 -20.72 9.61
C ASP A 52 -2.86 -19.99 8.36
N LEU A 53 -4.05 -20.35 7.86
CA LEU A 53 -4.70 -19.65 6.76
C LEU A 53 -5.11 -18.23 7.14
N ALA A 54 -5.62 -18.04 8.36
CA ALA A 54 -5.96 -16.72 8.87
C ALA A 54 -4.71 -15.83 9.03
N ALA A 55 -3.63 -16.37 9.59
CA ALA A 55 -2.36 -15.66 9.73
C ALA A 55 -1.75 -15.26 8.37
N LEU A 56 -1.80 -16.17 7.41
CA LEU A 56 -1.34 -15.96 6.03
C LEU A 56 -2.15 -14.88 5.31
N ALA A 57 -3.48 -14.93 5.38
CA ALA A 57 -4.34 -13.92 4.78
C ALA A 57 -4.12 -12.55 5.43
N GLY A 58 -4.00 -12.51 6.76
CA GLY A 58 -3.69 -11.30 7.53
C GLY A 58 -2.33 -10.69 7.17
N LEU A 59 -1.29 -11.51 6.97
CA LEU A 59 0.03 -11.02 6.57
C LEU A 59 0.01 -10.37 5.18
N ARG A 60 -0.69 -10.97 4.21
CA ARG A 60 -0.79 -10.42 2.86
C ARG A 60 -1.67 -9.17 2.79
N SER A 61 -2.73 -9.13 3.60
CA SER A 61 -3.52 -7.92 3.80
C SER A 61 -2.66 -6.78 4.35
N LYS A 62 -1.82 -7.05 5.37
CA LYS A 62 -0.84 -6.09 5.89
C LYS A 62 0.09 -5.56 4.80
N HIS A 63 0.67 -6.44 3.97
CA HIS A 63 1.53 -5.99 2.86
C HIS A 63 0.79 -5.06 1.90
N ASN A 64 -0.46 -5.38 1.54
CA ASN A 64 -1.29 -4.52 0.70
C ASN A 64 -1.57 -3.15 1.35
N THR A 65 -1.82 -3.10 2.66
CA THR A 65 -2.02 -1.84 3.38
C THR A 65 -0.75 -0.98 3.42
N TYR A 66 0.44 -1.56 3.55
CA TYR A 66 1.68 -0.78 3.44
C TYR A 66 1.96 -0.30 2.01
N MET A 67 1.63 -1.10 0.99
CA MET A 67 1.78 -0.72 -0.42
C MET A 67 0.77 0.35 -0.89
N SER A 68 -0.38 0.48 -0.22
CA SER A 68 -1.36 1.51 -0.59
C SER A 68 -0.86 2.93 -0.34
N VAL A 69 0.03 3.14 0.64
CA VAL A 69 0.63 4.46 0.94
C VAL A 69 1.41 5.03 -0.27
N PRO A 70 2.45 4.34 -0.80
CA PRO A 70 3.15 4.81 -1.99
C PRO A 70 2.26 4.77 -3.25
N LEU A 71 1.31 3.83 -3.36
CA LEU A 71 0.37 3.78 -4.48
C LEU A 71 -0.49 5.05 -4.55
N ILE A 72 -1.18 5.41 -3.47
CA ILE A 72 -2.02 6.61 -3.40
C ILE A 72 -1.17 7.85 -3.72
N TRP A 73 0.08 7.88 -3.24
CA TRP A 73 1.00 8.95 -3.60
C TRP A 73 1.20 9.05 -5.12
N THR A 74 1.52 7.95 -5.81
CA THR A 74 1.70 7.96 -7.27
C THR A 74 0.46 8.41 -8.04
N MET A 75 -0.74 8.19 -7.47
CA MET A 75 -2.00 8.63 -8.05
C MET A 75 -2.25 10.13 -7.85
N ILE A 76 -1.93 10.67 -6.67
CA ILE A 76 -2.15 12.08 -6.30
C ILE A 76 -1.05 13.00 -6.84
N ASN A 77 0.16 12.49 -7.05
CA ASN A 77 1.33 13.29 -7.42
C ASN A 77 1.11 14.20 -8.65
N GLN A 78 0.26 13.79 -9.59
CA GLN A 78 -0.12 14.59 -10.76
C GLN A 78 -0.96 15.84 -10.43
N HIS A 79 -1.69 15.81 -9.32
CA HIS A 79 -2.54 16.90 -8.84
C HIS A 79 -1.85 17.81 -7.81
N THR A 80 -0.71 17.40 -7.26
CA THR A 80 0.06 18.17 -6.27
C THR A 80 1.35 18.71 -6.87
N THR A 81 1.22 19.63 -7.82
CA THR A 81 2.36 20.43 -8.34
C THR A 81 3.01 21.29 -7.25
N ASP A 82 2.27 21.66 -6.20
CA ASP A 82 2.75 22.48 -5.08
C ASP A 82 3.75 21.74 -4.17
N LEU A 83 3.56 20.43 -3.97
CA LEU A 83 4.51 19.56 -3.24
C LEU A 83 5.71 19.17 -4.10
N ALA A 84 5.63 19.37 -5.43
CA ALA A 84 6.63 18.91 -6.38
C ALA A 84 7.85 19.85 -6.57
N GLY A 85 7.98 20.90 -5.75
CA GLY A 85 9.22 21.68 -5.62
C GLY A 85 9.19 23.10 -6.18
N GLY A 86 8.19 23.89 -5.80
CA GLY A 86 8.17 25.33 -6.11
C GLY A 86 7.72 26.22 -4.94
N LYS A 87 6.72 25.79 -4.15
CA LYS A 87 6.13 26.64 -3.10
C LYS A 87 6.81 26.59 -1.72
N PHE A 88 7.53 25.52 -1.41
CA PHE A 88 8.15 25.32 -0.09
C PHE A 88 9.65 25.67 -0.04
N GLY A 89 10.19 26.31 -1.08
CA GLY A 89 11.63 26.62 -1.19
C GLY A 89 12.53 25.38 -1.37
N ILE A 90 11.94 24.21 -1.58
CA ILE A 90 12.66 22.95 -1.82
C ILE A 90 13.06 22.89 -3.30
N PRO A 91 14.36 22.78 -3.62
CA PRO A 91 14.81 22.56 -4.99
C PRO A 91 14.11 21.37 -5.64
N THR A 92 13.75 21.47 -6.92
CA THR A 92 13.09 20.40 -7.69
C THR A 92 13.91 19.09 -7.68
N SER A 93 15.22 19.17 -7.44
CA SER A 93 16.13 18.04 -7.27
C SER A 93 15.95 17.25 -5.96
N LEU A 94 15.34 17.86 -4.93
CA LEU A 94 15.11 17.26 -3.60
C LEU A 94 13.66 16.83 -3.39
N ASN A 95 12.78 17.04 -4.37
CA ASN A 95 11.37 16.64 -4.30
C ASN A 95 11.19 15.15 -3.94
N TRP A 96 12.05 14.27 -4.45
CA TRP A 96 12.04 12.84 -4.10
C TRP A 96 12.20 12.56 -2.59
N LEU A 97 12.90 13.41 -1.83
CA LEU A 97 13.02 13.29 -0.37
C LEU A 97 11.70 13.61 0.33
N ALA A 98 10.96 14.61 -0.15
CA ALA A 98 9.62 14.90 0.38
C ALA A 98 8.70 13.69 0.18
N LEU A 99 8.82 12.97 -0.94
CA LEU A 99 8.08 11.73 -1.18
C LEU A 99 8.46 10.65 -0.18
N MET A 100 9.76 10.42 0.02
CA MET A 100 10.24 9.44 0.99
C MET A 100 9.81 9.77 2.41
N ALA A 101 9.77 11.06 2.78
CA ALA A 101 9.29 11.52 4.07
C ALA A 101 7.79 11.25 4.25
N VAL A 102 6.95 11.54 3.24
CA VAL A 102 5.51 11.27 3.27
C VAL A 102 5.24 9.77 3.35
N VAL A 103 5.95 8.95 2.57
CA VAL A 103 5.83 7.49 2.61
C VAL A 103 6.24 6.95 3.98
N ALA A 104 7.35 7.43 4.54
CA ALA A 104 7.79 7.03 5.89
C ALA A 104 6.77 7.43 6.97
N LEU A 105 6.21 8.64 6.89
CA LEU A 105 5.12 9.09 7.76
C LEU A 105 3.88 8.22 7.60
N GLY A 106 3.46 7.93 6.36
CA GLY A 106 2.32 7.07 6.08
C GLY A 106 2.52 5.65 6.62
N TRP A 107 3.69 5.05 6.45
CA TRP A 107 4.03 3.76 7.05
C TRP A 107 4.04 3.81 8.58
N HIS A 108 4.55 4.88 9.18
CA HIS A 108 4.48 5.06 10.62
C HIS A 108 3.02 5.12 11.10
N ILE A 109 2.15 5.85 10.39
CA ILE A 109 0.71 5.90 10.70
C ILE A 109 0.08 4.52 10.58
N VAL A 110 0.33 3.79 9.48
CA VAL A 110 -0.16 2.41 9.30
C VAL A 110 0.30 1.50 10.43
N TRP A 111 1.56 1.61 10.85
CA TRP A 111 2.09 0.87 12.00
C TRP A 111 1.35 1.20 13.30
N GLN A 112 1.07 2.48 13.58
CA GLN A 112 0.28 2.89 14.74
C GLN A 112 -1.15 2.34 14.70
N LEU A 113 -1.78 2.32 13.51
CA LEU A 113 -3.11 1.75 13.31
C LEU A 113 -3.14 0.26 13.62
N TYR A 114 -2.15 -0.51 13.15
CA TYR A 114 -2.05 -1.94 13.45
C TYR A 114 -1.74 -2.21 14.93
N LYS A 115 -0.95 -1.36 15.58
CA LYS A 115 -0.71 -1.49 17.03
C LYS A 115 -2.00 -1.29 17.83
N LYS A 116 -2.90 -0.42 17.35
CA LYS A 116 -4.21 -0.18 17.98
C LYS A 116 -5.29 -1.19 17.58
N SER A 117 -5.18 -1.84 16.41
CA SER A 117 -6.26 -2.70 15.90
C SER A 117 -6.58 -3.89 16.81
N GLY A 118 -5.57 -4.44 17.50
CA GLY A 118 -5.77 -5.54 18.45
C GLY A 118 -6.53 -5.16 19.74
N THR A 119 -6.82 -3.87 19.95
CA THR A 119 -7.57 -3.38 21.11
C THR A 119 -9.07 -3.18 20.83
N ILE A 120 -9.47 -3.30 19.55
CA ILE A 120 -10.85 -3.10 19.13
C ILE A 120 -11.62 -4.41 19.36
N LYS A 121 -12.57 -4.40 20.30
CA LYS A 121 -13.44 -5.53 20.57
C LYS A 121 -14.42 -5.71 19.39
N GLY A 122 -14.52 -6.93 18.85
CA GLY A 122 -15.44 -7.27 17.77
C GLY A 122 -14.78 -7.60 16.43
N PHE A 123 -13.43 -7.65 16.38
CA PHE A 123 -12.62 -8.21 15.30
C PHE A 123 -11.67 -9.26 15.83
#